data_AF-A0A925FMH7-F1
#
_entry.id   AF-A0A925FMH7-F1
#
_cell.length_a   1.000
_cell.length_b   1.000
_cell.length_c   1.000
_cell.angle_alpha   90.00
_cell.angle_beta   90.00
_cell.angle_gamma   90.00
#
_symmetry.space_group_name_H-M   'P 1'
#
loop_
_entity.id
_entity.type
_entity.pdbx_description
1 polymer ?
#
loop_
_entity_poly.entity_id
_entity_poly.type
_entity_poly.pdbx_seq_one_letter_code
_entity_poly.pdbx_strand_id
1 'polypeptide(L)'
;MPARYAVERGDWKAAQALEPQKSEIPYATALTYFARAVAAARSNNASAAEKDVAELARLRDELKAAKNDYWASEVEISRLGAAAWTALAQGKRDEALSLMQTAANTEDKNEKHIVTPGRILPAREMLGEMLLELKRPAEALKEFEASHAREPERFRGYYGAAQAADQSGDKAKAKLYYERLIKLAGQDNNARSEMARARAFLAAK
;
A
#
# COMPACT_ATOMS: atom_id res chain seq x y z
N MET A 1 4.13 11.78 -11.69
CA MET A 1 4.51 10.81 -10.64
C MET A 1 4.34 9.37 -11.14
N PRO A 2 5.35 8.80 -11.84
CA PRO A 2 5.27 7.44 -12.38
C PRO A 2 5.04 6.35 -11.32
N ALA A 3 5.69 6.45 -10.16
CA ALA A 3 5.54 5.52 -9.04
C ALA A 3 4.08 5.38 -8.59
N ARG A 4 3.42 6.51 -8.26
CA ARG A 4 2.00 6.53 -7.89
C ARG A 4 1.14 5.89 -8.99
N TYR A 5 1.34 6.28 -10.24
CA TYR A 5 0.52 5.80 -11.34
C TYR A 5 0.61 4.28 -11.54
N ALA A 6 1.79 3.69 -11.34
CA ALA A 6 1.97 2.24 -11.43
C ALA A 6 1.30 1.51 -10.26
N VAL A 7 1.58 1.92 -9.01
CA VAL A 7 1.08 1.22 -7.82
C VAL A 7 -0.42 1.38 -7.62
N GLU A 8 -1.01 2.54 -7.93
CA GLU A 8 -2.45 2.77 -7.78
C GLU A 8 -3.29 1.91 -8.75
N ARG A 9 -2.69 1.45 -9.86
CA ARG A 9 -3.31 0.53 -10.81
C ARG A 9 -2.95 -0.94 -10.57
N GLY A 10 -2.14 -1.23 -9.56
CA GLY A 10 -1.61 -2.58 -9.33
C GLY A 10 -0.71 -3.08 -10.46
N ASP A 11 -0.15 -2.18 -11.27
CA ASP A 11 0.74 -2.51 -12.38
C ASP A 11 2.15 -2.75 -11.84
N TRP A 12 2.32 -3.88 -11.14
CA TRP A 12 3.57 -4.24 -10.47
C TRP A 12 4.72 -4.39 -11.46
N LYS A 13 4.44 -4.83 -12.68
CA LYS A 13 5.45 -4.91 -13.74
C LYS A 13 5.97 -3.53 -14.12
N ALA A 14 5.09 -2.55 -14.34
CA ALA A 14 5.51 -1.17 -14.58
C ALA A 14 6.23 -0.56 -13.37
N ALA A 15 5.78 -0.85 -12.15
CA ALA A 15 6.42 -0.35 -10.93
C ALA A 15 7.85 -0.88 -10.75
N GLN A 16 8.12 -2.15 -11.06
CA GLN A 16 9.48 -2.73 -11.04
C GLN A 16 10.40 -2.10 -12.09
N ALA A 17 9.86 -1.74 -13.26
CA ALA A 17 10.62 -1.16 -14.36
C ALA A 17 10.97 0.31 -14.15
N LEU A 18 10.56 0.93 -13.04
CA LEU A 18 10.88 2.33 -12.76
C LEU A 18 12.38 2.50 -12.55
N GLU A 19 12.90 3.60 -13.11
CA GLU A 19 14.28 4.02 -12.91
C GLU A 19 14.34 5.07 -11.79
N PRO A 20 15.04 4.79 -10.67
CA PRO A 20 15.26 5.77 -9.63
C PRO A 20 16.11 6.91 -10.17
N GLN A 21 15.57 8.12 -10.16
CA GLN A 21 16.32 9.32 -10.50
C GLN A 21 16.78 9.98 -9.20
N LYS A 22 18.08 10.30 -9.13
CA LYS A 22 18.61 11.11 -8.03
C LYS A 22 17.94 12.48 -8.09
N SER A 23 17.38 12.88 -6.96
CA SER A 23 16.71 14.17 -6.79
C SER A 23 17.38 14.92 -5.65
N GLU A 24 17.36 16.26 -5.70
CA GLU A 24 17.71 17.11 -4.56
C GLU A 24 16.71 16.96 -3.40
N ILE A 25 15.57 16.30 -3.66
CA ILE A 25 14.57 15.92 -2.67
C ILE A 25 14.66 14.40 -2.46
N PRO A 26 15.40 13.90 -1.45
CA PRO A 26 15.62 12.46 -1.25
C PRO A 26 14.32 11.65 -1.13
N TYR A 27 13.26 12.25 -0.57
CA TYR A 27 11.93 11.63 -0.49
C TYR A 27 11.34 11.29 -1.88
N ALA A 28 11.55 12.13 -2.90
CA ALA A 28 11.05 11.87 -4.24
C ALA A 28 11.71 10.63 -4.86
N THR A 29 13.02 10.46 -4.63
CA THR A 29 13.75 9.25 -5.03
C THR A 29 13.27 8.03 -4.23
N ALA A 30 13.01 8.19 -2.93
CA ALA A 30 12.51 7.12 -2.07
C ALA A 30 11.17 6.54 -2.56
N LEU A 31 10.26 7.36 -3.08
CA LEU A 31 8.97 6.87 -3.63
C LEU A 31 9.16 5.85 -4.77
N THR A 32 10.19 6.02 -5.60
CA THR A 32 10.48 5.08 -6.68
C THR A 32 11.02 3.75 -6.13
N TYR A 33 11.98 3.80 -5.21
CA TYR A 33 12.48 2.60 -4.55
C TYR A 33 11.40 1.86 -3.79
N PHE A 34 10.52 2.58 -3.08
CA PHE A 34 9.39 2.00 -2.39
C PHE A 34 8.42 1.27 -3.34
N ALA A 35 8.03 1.91 -4.44
CA ALA A 35 7.15 1.29 -5.43
C ALA A 35 7.78 0.03 -6.05
N ARG A 36 9.07 0.07 -6.40
CA ARG A 36 9.80 -1.09 -6.95
C ARG A 36 9.91 -2.21 -5.93
N ALA A 37 10.26 -1.91 -4.67
CA ALA A 37 10.42 -2.90 -3.63
C ALA A 37 9.12 -3.67 -3.37
N VAL A 38 8.01 -2.96 -3.18
CA VAL A 38 6.69 -3.59 -2.99
C VAL A 38 6.31 -4.43 -4.21
N ALA A 39 6.52 -3.91 -5.42
CA ALA A 39 6.20 -4.63 -6.64
C ALA A 39 7.07 -5.89 -6.83
N ALA A 40 8.37 -5.82 -6.52
CA ALA A 40 9.30 -6.95 -6.54
C ALA A 40 8.89 -8.03 -5.53
N ALA A 41 8.60 -7.65 -4.29
CA ALA A 41 8.13 -8.56 -3.25
C ALA A 41 6.83 -9.27 -3.66
N ARG A 42 5.85 -8.52 -4.17
CA ARG A 42 4.57 -9.06 -4.66
C ARG A 42 4.69 -9.98 -5.88
N SER A 43 5.80 -9.88 -6.61
CA SER A 43 6.10 -10.79 -7.73
C SER A 43 7.04 -11.92 -7.31
N ASN A 44 7.13 -12.19 -6.01
CA ASN A 44 7.98 -13.23 -5.42
C ASN A 44 9.48 -13.06 -5.70
N ASN A 45 9.93 -11.84 -5.97
CA ASN A 45 11.34 -11.49 -6.18
C ASN A 45 11.89 -10.76 -4.95
N ALA A 46 12.01 -11.48 -3.83
CA ALA A 46 12.48 -10.92 -2.58
C ALA A 46 13.89 -10.31 -2.67
N SER A 47 14.80 -10.93 -3.44
CA SER A 47 16.18 -10.41 -3.58
C SER A 47 16.23 -9.04 -4.25
N ALA A 48 15.40 -8.78 -5.26
CA ALA A 48 15.30 -7.44 -5.84
C ALA A 48 14.68 -6.44 -4.85
N ALA A 49 13.66 -6.87 -4.10
CA ALA A 49 13.02 -6.05 -3.09
C ALA A 49 13.99 -5.65 -1.96
N GLU A 50 14.83 -6.57 -1.48
CA GLU A 50 15.86 -6.31 -0.46
C GLU A 50 16.83 -5.21 -0.87
N LYS A 51 17.25 -5.18 -2.15
CA LYS A 51 18.14 -4.13 -2.67
C LYS A 51 17.49 -2.75 -2.57
N ASP A 52 16.23 -2.64 -2.98
CA ASP A 52 15.51 -1.37 -2.91
C ASP A 52 15.17 -0.98 -1.46
N VAL A 53 14.93 -1.95 -0.55
CA VAL A 53 14.81 -1.71 0.90
C VAL A 53 16.10 -1.14 1.49
N ALA A 54 17.27 -1.60 1.04
CA ALA A 54 18.57 -1.08 1.46
C ALA A 54 18.77 0.38 1.00
N GLU A 55 18.35 0.72 -0.23
CA GLU A 55 18.38 2.11 -0.70
C GLU A 55 17.45 3.03 0.09
N LEU A 56 16.25 2.56 0.45
CA LEU A 56 15.37 3.29 1.37
C LEU A 56 16.03 3.50 2.74
N ALA A 57 16.74 2.49 3.26
CA ALA A 57 17.49 2.61 4.50
C ALA A 57 18.57 3.70 4.41
N ARG A 58 19.33 3.73 3.32
CA ARG A 58 20.37 4.73 3.03
C ARG A 58 19.80 6.14 2.94
N LEU A 59 18.70 6.33 2.21
CA LEU A 59 18.03 7.63 2.06
C LEU A 59 17.46 8.15 3.39
N ARG A 60 16.90 7.26 4.22
CA ARG A 60 16.45 7.60 5.57
C ARG A 60 17.62 8.06 6.45
N ASP A 61 18.78 7.42 6.37
CA ASP A 61 19.97 7.84 7.12
C ASP A 61 20.55 9.17 6.62
N GLU A 62 20.55 9.41 5.32
CA GLU A 62 20.93 10.69 4.71
C GLU A 62 20.03 11.85 5.21
N LEU A 63 18.72 11.63 5.27
CA LEU A 63 17.76 12.61 5.79
C LEU A 63 17.95 12.86 7.29
N LYS A 64 18.22 11.81 8.10
CA LYS A 64 18.53 11.97 9.53
C LYS A 64 19.82 12.77 9.74
N ALA A 65 20.87 12.48 8.97
CA ALA A 65 22.13 13.22 9.04
C ALA A 65 21.94 14.71 8.69
N ALA A 66 21.03 15.01 7.76
CA ALA A 66 20.62 16.35 7.41
C ALA A 66 19.61 16.99 8.40
N LYS A 67 19.30 16.32 9.53
CA LYS A 67 18.30 16.75 10.54
C LYS A 67 16.91 17.00 9.96
N ASN A 68 16.56 16.25 8.92
CA ASN A 68 15.28 16.35 8.24
C ASN A 68 14.33 15.26 8.75
N ASP A 69 13.96 15.36 10.03
CA ASP A 69 13.31 14.27 10.79
C ASP A 69 11.96 13.87 10.22
N TYR A 70 11.17 14.83 9.71
CA TYR A 70 9.89 14.56 9.10
C TYR A 70 10.01 13.64 7.88
N TRP A 71 10.87 14.01 6.92
CA TRP A 71 11.07 13.20 5.71
C TRP A 71 11.81 11.91 6.02
N ALA A 72 12.71 11.90 7.00
CA ALA A 72 13.34 10.67 7.47
C ALA A 72 12.29 9.67 8.01
N SER A 73 11.28 10.16 8.74
CA SER A 73 10.17 9.35 9.24
C SER A 73 9.31 8.80 8.10
N GLU A 74 8.97 9.62 7.10
CA GLU A 74 8.21 9.17 5.92
C GLU A 74 8.96 8.11 5.09
N VAL A 75 10.27 8.27 4.91
CA VAL A 75 11.09 7.24 4.24
C VAL A 75 11.20 5.98 5.11
N GLU A 76 11.25 6.12 6.44
CA GLU A 76 11.26 4.96 7.35
C GLU A 76 9.95 4.16 7.29
N ILE A 77 8.79 4.83 7.26
CA ILE A 77 7.49 4.17 7.06
C ILE A 77 7.47 3.39 5.73
N SER A 78 7.96 4.02 4.66
CA SER A 78 8.08 3.39 3.34
C SER A 78 9.01 2.17 3.38
N ARG A 79 10.16 2.30 4.06
CA ARG A 79 11.15 1.22 4.23
C ARG A 79 10.55 0.05 5.00
N LEU A 80 9.85 0.30 6.11
CA LEU A 80 9.21 -0.73 6.92
C LEU A 80 8.12 -1.46 6.14
N GLY A 81 7.27 -0.73 5.40
CA GLY A 81 6.25 -1.32 4.54
C GLY A 81 6.84 -2.20 3.43
N ALA A 82 7.90 -1.73 2.76
CA ALA A 82 8.62 -2.53 1.77
C ALA A 82 9.29 -3.76 2.39
N ALA A 83 9.98 -3.61 3.53
CA ALA A 83 10.62 -4.70 4.24
C ALA A 83 9.62 -5.76 4.69
N ALA A 84 8.43 -5.36 5.13
CA ALA A 84 7.35 -6.26 5.50
C ALA A 84 6.87 -7.11 4.31
N TRP A 85 6.62 -6.50 3.16
CA TRP A 85 6.28 -7.23 1.93
C TRP A 85 7.40 -8.18 1.49
N THR A 86 8.66 -7.73 1.59
CA THR A 86 9.83 -8.57 1.31
C THR A 86 9.90 -9.77 2.24
N ALA A 87 9.71 -9.59 3.55
CA ALA A 87 9.68 -10.68 4.52
C ALA A 87 8.54 -11.68 4.22
N LEU A 88 7.37 -11.19 3.80
CA LEU A 88 6.27 -12.05 3.38
C LEU A 88 6.64 -12.91 2.16
N ALA A 89 7.28 -12.31 1.15
CA ALA A 89 7.77 -13.02 -0.04
C ALA A 89 8.85 -14.06 0.30
N GLN A 90 9.55 -13.89 1.42
CA GLN A 90 10.50 -14.88 1.97
C GLN A 90 9.84 -15.96 2.82
N GLY A 91 8.51 -15.92 2.99
CA GLY A 91 7.78 -16.83 3.86
C GLY A 91 7.87 -16.50 5.36
N LYS A 92 8.49 -15.38 5.75
CA LYS A 92 8.66 -14.94 7.13
C LYS A 92 7.44 -14.17 7.62
N ARG A 93 6.32 -14.88 7.81
CA ARG A 93 4.99 -14.29 8.05
C ARG A 93 4.92 -13.42 9.31
N ASP A 94 5.46 -13.89 10.42
CA ASP A 94 5.37 -13.17 11.70
C ASP A 94 6.21 -11.88 11.67
N GLU A 95 7.41 -11.95 11.07
CA GLU A 95 8.26 -10.79 10.83
C GLU A 95 7.56 -9.77 9.92
N ALA A 96 6.97 -10.23 8.81
CA ALA A 96 6.23 -9.38 7.88
C ALA A 96 5.11 -8.59 8.57
N LEU A 97 4.29 -9.27 9.37
CA LEU A 97 3.20 -8.64 10.11
C LEU A 97 3.72 -7.65 11.16
N SER A 98 4.76 -8.02 11.91
CA SER A 98 5.38 -7.13 12.90
C SER A 98 5.93 -5.85 12.27
N LEU A 99 6.64 -5.97 11.15
CA LEU A 99 7.17 -4.83 10.39
C LEU A 99 6.05 -3.97 9.84
N MET A 100 5.00 -4.55 9.25
CA MET A 100 3.90 -3.80 8.67
C MET A 100 3.06 -3.09 9.74
N GLN A 101 2.82 -3.73 10.88
CA GLN A 101 2.14 -3.08 12.01
C GLN A 101 2.96 -1.90 12.53
N THR A 102 4.28 -2.04 12.60
CA THR A 102 5.19 -0.95 12.99
C THR A 102 5.13 0.20 11.99
N ALA A 103 5.16 -0.09 10.69
CA ALA A 103 5.01 0.92 9.63
C ALA A 103 3.71 1.70 9.82
N ALA A 104 2.61 0.97 9.97
CA ALA A 104 1.28 1.56 10.04
C ALA A 104 1.05 2.35 11.34
N ASN A 105 1.54 1.88 12.49
CA ASN A 105 1.47 2.61 13.75
C ASN A 105 2.35 3.87 13.75
N THR A 106 3.49 3.82 13.07
CA THR A 106 4.35 4.99 12.88
C THR A 106 3.67 6.01 11.98
N GLU A 107 3.04 5.55 10.90
CA GLU A 107 2.26 6.37 9.99
C GLU A 107 1.07 7.07 10.66
N ASP A 108 0.43 6.43 11.64
CA ASP A 108 -0.64 7.01 12.46
C ASP A 108 -0.17 8.13 13.37
N LYS A 109 1.02 7.96 13.95
CA LYS A 109 1.63 8.97 14.83
C LYS A 109 2.26 10.13 14.06
N ASN A 110 2.66 9.92 12.80
CA ASN A 110 3.22 10.99 11.98
C ASN A 110 2.07 11.87 11.46
N GLU A 111 1.85 13.01 12.10
CA GLU A 111 0.87 14.01 11.66
C GLU A 111 1.13 14.36 10.19
N LYS A 112 0.06 14.40 9.39
CA LYS A 112 0.14 14.76 7.97
C LYS A 112 0.55 16.23 7.89
N HIS A 113 1.78 16.50 7.50
CA HIS A 113 2.21 17.87 7.23
C HIS A 113 1.37 18.46 6.09
N ILE A 114 0.97 19.73 6.22
CA ILE A 114 0.06 20.43 5.28
C ILE A 114 0.49 20.41 3.80
N VAL A 115 1.77 20.11 3.50
CA VAL A 115 2.32 20.09 2.13
C VAL A 115 2.64 18.68 1.63
N THR A 116 2.44 17.64 2.44
CA THR A 116 2.80 16.27 2.04
C THR A 116 1.74 15.74 1.06
N PRO A 117 2.12 15.40 -0.18
CA PRO A 117 1.21 14.72 -1.10
C PRO A 117 0.74 13.43 -0.44
N GLY A 118 -0.57 13.13 -0.47
CA GLY A 118 -1.10 11.94 0.21
C GLY A 118 -0.34 10.66 -0.16
N ARG A 119 -0.04 9.78 0.80
CA ARG A 119 0.86 8.63 0.58
C ARG A 119 0.41 7.78 -0.61
N ILE A 120 1.37 7.21 -1.36
CA ILE A 120 1.06 6.42 -2.57
C ILE A 120 0.47 5.05 -2.22
N LEU A 121 0.87 4.49 -1.08
CA LEU A 121 0.31 3.27 -0.49
C LEU A 121 0.29 3.48 1.03
N PRO A 122 -0.86 3.84 1.64
CA PRO A 122 -0.98 3.95 3.09
C PRO A 122 -0.63 2.61 3.77
N ALA A 123 0.13 2.66 4.86
CA ALA A 123 0.60 1.45 5.52
C ALA A 123 -0.55 0.58 6.09
N ARG A 124 -1.67 1.19 6.48
CA ARG A 124 -2.88 0.47 6.87
C ARG A 124 -3.54 -0.30 5.72
N GLU A 125 -3.59 0.28 4.52
CA GLU A 125 -4.06 -0.45 3.33
C GLU A 125 -3.12 -1.61 2.99
N MET A 126 -1.81 -1.39 3.07
CA MET A 126 -0.83 -2.46 2.84
C MET A 126 -0.95 -3.61 3.87
N LEU A 127 -1.21 -3.29 5.14
CA LEU A 127 -1.47 -4.30 6.17
C LEU A 127 -2.76 -5.08 5.87
N GLY A 128 -3.84 -4.40 5.50
CA GLY A 128 -5.08 -5.05 5.09
C GLY A 128 -4.87 -6.00 3.91
N GLU A 129 -4.15 -5.56 2.88
CA GLU A 129 -3.82 -6.39 1.72
C GLU A 129 -2.96 -7.62 2.11
N MET A 130 -1.96 -7.44 2.98
CA MET A 130 -1.15 -8.54 3.50
C MET A 130 -1.98 -9.55 4.30
N LEU A 131 -2.89 -9.08 5.14
CA LEU A 131 -3.80 -9.94 5.91
C LEU A 131 -4.74 -10.74 5.00
N LEU A 132 -5.19 -10.18 3.87
CA LEU A 132 -5.94 -10.93 2.85
C LEU A 132 -5.10 -12.04 2.22
N GLU A 133 -3.84 -11.78 1.87
CA GLU A 133 -2.93 -12.81 1.36
C GLU A 133 -2.71 -13.94 2.36
N LEU A 134 -2.67 -13.60 3.65
CA LEU A 134 -2.55 -14.52 4.78
C LEU A 134 -3.88 -15.16 5.22
N LYS A 135 -4.97 -14.96 4.48
CA LYS A 135 -6.30 -15.53 4.76
C LYS A 135 -6.88 -15.11 6.12
N ARG A 136 -6.65 -13.85 6.52
CA ARG A 136 -7.16 -13.22 7.74
C ARG A 136 -8.12 -12.06 7.41
N PRO A 137 -9.26 -12.33 6.74
CA PRO A 137 -10.11 -11.28 6.17
C PRO A 137 -10.79 -10.40 7.22
N ALA A 138 -11.20 -10.94 8.37
CA ALA A 138 -11.82 -10.16 9.43
C ALA A 138 -10.87 -9.12 10.04
N GLU A 139 -9.57 -9.44 10.10
CA GLU A 139 -8.54 -8.51 10.56
C GLU A 139 -8.19 -7.51 9.46
N ALA A 140 -8.07 -7.97 8.21
CA ALA A 140 -7.86 -7.09 7.07
C ALA A 140 -8.92 -5.98 6.98
N LEU A 141 -10.18 -6.33 7.21
CA LEU A 141 -11.29 -5.38 7.19
C LEU A 141 -11.09 -4.22 8.18
N LYS A 142 -10.63 -4.52 9.39
CA LYS A 142 -10.37 -3.49 10.42
C LYS A 142 -9.29 -2.50 9.97
N GLU A 143 -8.25 -3.00 9.31
CA GLU A 143 -7.15 -2.16 8.83
C GLU A 143 -7.59 -1.26 7.67
N PHE A 144 -8.42 -1.76 6.75
CA PHE A 144 -9.00 -0.93 5.70
C PHE A 144 -9.94 0.13 6.26
N GLU A 145 -10.81 -0.22 7.22
CA GLU A 145 -11.70 0.73 7.90
C GLU A 145 -10.91 1.82 8.64
N ALA A 146 -9.82 1.45 9.32
CA ALA A 146 -8.91 2.40 9.96
C ALA A 146 -8.25 3.34 8.92
N SER A 147 -7.84 2.82 7.77
CA SER A 147 -7.33 3.64 6.67
C SER A 147 -8.37 4.65 6.17
N HIS A 148 -9.63 4.24 5.99
CA HIS A 148 -10.69 5.13 5.46
C HIS A 148 -10.96 6.34 6.34
N ALA A 149 -10.77 6.22 7.66
CA ALA A 149 -10.93 7.34 8.58
C ALA A 149 -9.88 8.44 8.35
N ARG A 150 -8.68 8.09 7.87
CA ARG A 150 -7.56 9.02 7.66
C ARG A 150 -7.40 9.43 6.19
N GLU A 151 -7.59 8.48 5.29
CA GLU A 151 -7.41 8.64 3.85
C GLU A 151 -8.70 8.17 3.12
N PRO A 152 -9.79 8.93 3.20
CA PRO A 152 -11.08 8.56 2.61
C PRO A 152 -11.01 8.55 1.08
N GLU A 153 -12.00 7.90 0.45
CA GLU A 153 -12.21 7.93 -1.01
C GLU A 153 -11.08 7.30 -1.86
N ARG A 154 -10.25 6.45 -1.26
CA ARG A 154 -9.21 5.69 -1.99
C ARG A 154 -9.76 4.43 -2.65
N PHE A 155 -9.63 4.36 -3.97
CA PHE A 155 -10.10 3.23 -4.78
C PHE A 155 -9.57 1.87 -4.28
N ARG A 156 -8.25 1.76 -4.08
CA ARG A 156 -7.61 0.51 -3.62
C ARG A 156 -8.12 0.09 -2.23
N GLY A 157 -8.20 1.05 -1.31
CA GLY A 157 -8.74 0.82 0.02
C GLY A 157 -10.16 0.24 -0.02
N TYR A 158 -11.08 0.84 -0.78
CA TYR A 158 -12.45 0.34 -0.86
C TYR A 158 -12.55 -1.04 -1.53
N TYR A 159 -11.72 -1.32 -2.53
CA TYR A 159 -11.66 -2.64 -3.13
C TYR A 159 -11.19 -3.71 -2.12
N GLY A 160 -10.10 -3.43 -1.40
CA GLY A 160 -9.59 -4.31 -0.35
C GLY A 160 -10.61 -4.52 0.78
N ALA A 161 -11.26 -3.46 1.25
CA ALA A 161 -12.32 -3.53 2.26
C ALA A 161 -13.50 -4.40 1.80
N ALA A 162 -13.94 -4.24 0.55
CA ALA A 162 -15.01 -5.05 -0.02
C ALA A 162 -14.64 -6.53 -0.10
N GLN A 163 -13.42 -6.85 -0.53
CA GLN A 163 -12.91 -8.22 -0.56
C GLN A 163 -12.78 -8.83 0.84
N ALA A 164 -12.34 -8.05 1.82
CA ALA A 164 -12.21 -8.47 3.21
C ALA A 164 -13.57 -8.75 3.84
N ALA A 165 -14.53 -7.83 3.67
CA ALA A 165 -15.89 -8.00 4.13
C ALA A 165 -16.54 -9.26 3.52
N ASP A 166 -16.43 -9.43 2.20
CA ASP A 166 -16.98 -10.59 1.48
C ASP A 166 -16.40 -11.92 2.00
N GLN A 167 -15.07 -12.00 2.13
CA GLN A 167 -14.39 -13.21 2.63
C GLN A 167 -14.61 -13.47 4.12
N SER A 168 -14.95 -12.45 4.90
CA SER A 168 -15.32 -12.59 6.32
C SER A 168 -16.80 -12.93 6.53
N GLY A 169 -17.61 -12.96 5.46
CA GLY A 169 -19.03 -13.25 5.52
C GLY A 169 -19.95 -12.04 5.76
N ASP A 170 -19.39 -10.83 5.93
CA ASP A 170 -20.17 -9.60 6.06
C ASP A 170 -20.60 -9.07 4.69
N LYS A 171 -21.63 -9.71 4.13
CA LYS A 171 -22.18 -9.38 2.80
C LYS A 171 -22.75 -7.96 2.74
N ALA A 172 -23.26 -7.44 3.86
CA ALA A 172 -23.81 -6.09 3.92
C ALA A 172 -22.70 -5.04 3.75
N LYS A 173 -21.58 -5.18 4.48
CA LYS A 173 -20.41 -4.31 4.29
C LYS A 173 -19.77 -4.49 2.92
N ALA A 174 -19.66 -5.73 2.45
CA ALA A 174 -19.11 -6.00 1.12
C ALA A 174 -19.89 -5.26 0.03
N LYS A 175 -21.23 -5.33 0.07
CA LYS A 175 -22.12 -4.58 -0.83
C LYS A 175 -21.85 -3.07 -0.75
N LEU A 176 -21.84 -2.52 0.47
CA LEU A 176 -21.61 -1.09 0.69
C LEU A 176 -20.27 -0.62 0.11
N TYR A 177 -19.19 -1.38 0.32
CA TYR A 177 -17.87 -1.00 -0.19
C TYR A 177 -17.74 -1.18 -1.70
N TYR A 178 -18.34 -2.22 -2.30
CA TYR A 178 -18.36 -2.37 -3.76
C TYR A 178 -19.19 -1.28 -4.45
N GLU A 179 -20.33 -0.88 -3.88
CA GLU A 179 -21.12 0.25 -4.39
C GLU A 179 -20.31 1.55 -4.33
N ARG A 180 -19.60 1.78 -3.22
CA ARG A 180 -18.73 2.95 -3.06
C ARG A 180 -17.56 2.94 -4.05
N LEU A 181 -16.93 1.78 -4.26
CA LEU A 181 -15.88 1.58 -5.25
C LEU A 181 -16.36 1.94 -6.65
N ILE A 182 -17.54 1.45 -7.05
CA ILE A 182 -18.12 1.74 -8.37
C ILE A 182 -18.39 3.23 -8.53
N LYS A 183 -18.92 3.88 -7.49
CA LYS A 183 -19.16 5.33 -7.49
C LYS A 183 -17.85 6.12 -7.67
N LEU A 184 -16.77 5.71 -7.00
CA LEU A 184 -15.45 6.36 -7.12
C LEU A 184 -14.81 6.16 -8.50
N ALA A 185 -15.04 5.01 -9.13
CA ALA A 185 -14.46 4.70 -10.44
C ALA A 185 -14.99 5.58 -11.57
N GLY A 186 -16.22 6.12 -11.43
CA GLY A 186 -16.93 6.81 -12.50
C GLY A 186 -17.38 5.85 -13.62
N GLN A 187 -18.01 6.40 -14.67
CA GLN A 187 -18.56 5.59 -15.77
C GLN A 187 -17.50 5.06 -16.76
N ASP A 188 -16.29 5.64 -16.77
CA ASP A 188 -15.27 5.35 -17.79
C ASP A 188 -14.25 4.27 -17.41
N ASN A 189 -14.25 3.76 -16.16
CA ASN A 189 -13.28 2.77 -15.68
C ASN A 189 -13.71 1.30 -15.86
N ASN A 190 -14.54 1.00 -16.86
CA ASN A 190 -15.16 -0.32 -17.03
C ASN A 190 -14.18 -1.47 -17.32
N ALA A 191 -12.96 -1.18 -17.76
CA ALA A 191 -11.97 -2.19 -18.13
C ALA A 191 -11.17 -2.78 -16.95
N ARG A 192 -11.32 -2.24 -15.73
CA ARG A 192 -10.59 -2.71 -14.54
C ARG A 192 -11.19 -4.01 -14.00
N SER A 193 -10.33 -4.97 -13.62
CA SER A 193 -10.78 -6.26 -13.09
C SER A 193 -11.53 -6.13 -11.76
N GLU A 194 -11.18 -5.13 -10.95
CA GLU A 194 -11.85 -4.77 -9.70
C GLU A 194 -13.32 -4.39 -9.94
N MET A 195 -13.60 -3.69 -11.05
CA MET A 195 -14.94 -3.28 -11.43
C MET A 195 -15.79 -4.46 -11.88
N ALA A 196 -15.20 -5.39 -12.62
CA ALA A 196 -15.88 -6.63 -13.00
C ALA A 196 -16.26 -7.44 -11.76
N ARG A 197 -15.35 -7.57 -10.77
CA ARG A 197 -15.62 -8.26 -9.51
C ARG A 197 -16.71 -7.59 -8.69
N ALA A 198 -16.66 -6.26 -8.56
CA ALA A 198 -17.67 -5.49 -7.84
C ALA A 198 -19.06 -5.69 -8.44
N ARG A 199 -19.19 -5.57 -9.78
CA ARG A 199 -20.47 -5.77 -10.47
C ARG A 199 -20.98 -7.21 -10.35
N ALA A 200 -20.09 -8.20 -10.47
CA ALA A 200 -20.45 -9.61 -10.31
C ALA A 200 -20.99 -9.89 -8.90
N PHE A 201 -20.36 -9.34 -7.86
CA PHE A 201 -20.85 -9.45 -6.49
C PHE A 201 -22.24 -8.82 -6.32
N LEU A 202 -22.44 -7.60 -6.84
CA LEU A 202 -23.72 -6.89 -6.71
C LEU A 202 -24.86 -7.49 -7.54
N ALA A 203 -24.55 -8.24 -8.59
CA ALA A 203 -25.52 -8.95 -9.41
C ALA A 203 -25.90 -10.33 -8.83
N ALA A 204 -25.08 -10.89 -7.95
CA ALA A 204 -25.38 -12.14 -7.26
C ALA A 204 -26.52 -11.88 -6.25
N LYS A 205 -27.65 -12.58 -6.45
CA LYS A 205 -28.83 -12.52 -5.58
C LYS A 205 -28.60 -13.29 -4.28
#